data_AF-A0A6B0RL23-F1
#
_entry.id   AF-A0A6B0RL23-F1
#
_cell.length_a   1.000
_cell.length_b   1.000
_cell.length_c   1.000
_cell.angle_alpha   90.00
_cell.angle_beta   90.00
_cell.angle_gamma   90.00
#
_symmetry.space_group_name_H-M   'P 1'
#
loop_
_entity.id
_entity.type
_entity.pdbx_description
1 polymer ?
#
loop_
_entity_poly.entity_id
_entity_poly.type
_entity_poly.pdbx_seq_one_letter_code
_entity_poly.pdbx_strand_id
1 'polypeptide(L)'
;MAALQTKGYEAVWWDKRRDVDAIALTNITGFIMNLPSSLCWGPLNLPLKRQHWICVREVGGAYYNLDSKLKMPEWIGGKSELRKFLKHHLRGKNCELLLVVPEEVEAHQSWRADV
;
A
#
# COMPACT_ATOMS: atom_id res chain seq x y z
N MET A 1 -1.71 -8.93 -10.10
CA MET A 1 -1.19 -10.24 -9.67
C MET A 1 -0.15 -10.76 -10.65
N ALA A 2 -0.54 -11.25 -11.83
CA ALA A 2 0.37 -11.88 -12.80
C ALA A 2 1.72 -11.18 -13.03
N ALA A 3 1.75 -9.84 -13.15
CA ALA A 3 3.00 -9.10 -13.36
C ALA A 3 4.02 -9.29 -12.21
N LEU A 4 3.58 -9.31 -10.96
CA LEU A 4 4.45 -9.54 -9.80
C LEU A 4 5.01 -10.97 -9.79
N GLN A 5 4.17 -11.95 -10.16
CA GLN A 5 4.54 -13.36 -10.22
C GLN A 5 5.64 -13.62 -11.25
N THR A 6 5.62 -12.92 -12.40
CA THR A 6 6.75 -13.00 -13.37
C THR A 6 8.10 -12.54 -12.81
N LYS A 7 8.10 -11.92 -11.62
CA LYS A 7 9.27 -11.37 -10.92
C LYS A 7 9.56 -12.05 -9.59
N GLY A 8 8.89 -13.15 -9.24
CA GLY A 8 9.13 -13.84 -7.97
C GLY A 8 8.40 -13.21 -6.77
N TYR A 9 7.36 -12.42 -7.01
CA TYR A 9 6.59 -11.74 -5.98
C TYR A 9 5.11 -12.08 -6.04
N GLU A 10 4.49 -12.07 -4.87
CA GLU A 10 3.05 -12.17 -4.69
C GLU A 10 2.45 -10.88 -4.14
N ALA A 11 1.16 -10.69 -4.39
CA ALA A 11 0.38 -9.60 -3.84
C ALA A 11 -0.77 -10.13 -2.98
N VAL A 12 -0.58 -10.09 -1.67
CA VAL A 12 -1.55 -10.58 -0.69
C VAL A 12 -2.61 -9.52 -0.46
N TRP A 13 -3.88 -9.91 -0.60
CA TRP A 13 -4.99 -9.01 -0.30
C TRP A 13 -5.16 -8.85 1.21
N TRP A 14 -5.01 -7.62 1.73
CA TRP A 14 -5.14 -7.37 3.16
C TRP A 14 -6.61 -7.32 3.60
N ASP A 15 -6.94 -8.08 4.64
CA ASP A 15 -8.24 -7.97 5.31
C ASP A 15 -8.29 -6.74 6.21
N LYS A 16 -9.03 -5.71 5.76
CA LYS A 16 -9.18 -4.42 6.47
C LYS A 16 -9.83 -4.53 7.84
N ARG A 17 -10.43 -5.68 8.18
CA ARG A 17 -11.00 -5.94 9.51
C ARG A 17 -9.91 -6.24 10.55
N ARG A 18 -8.70 -6.59 10.11
CA ARG A 18 -7.54 -6.87 10.97
C ARG A 18 -6.77 -5.58 11.23
N ASP A 19 -6.18 -5.46 12.43
CA ASP A 19 -5.27 -4.34 12.71
C ASP A 19 -4.00 -4.49 11.87
N VAL A 20 -3.56 -3.42 11.23
CA VAL A 20 -2.30 -3.39 10.44
C VAL A 20 -1.09 -3.75 11.29
N ASP A 21 -1.18 -3.69 12.62
CA ASP A 21 -0.17 -4.16 13.56
C ASP A 21 0.14 -5.65 13.40
N ALA A 22 -0.82 -6.43 12.87
CA ALA A 22 -0.62 -7.83 12.48
C ALA A 22 0.18 -8.02 11.16
N ILE A 23 0.66 -6.94 10.52
CA ILE A 23 1.58 -7.02 9.38
C ILE A 23 3.02 -7.05 9.87
N ALA A 24 3.77 -8.08 9.49
CA ALA A 24 5.21 -8.20 9.68
C ALA A 24 5.97 -7.35 8.64
N LEU A 25 6.06 -6.03 8.90
CA LEU A 25 6.59 -5.03 7.96
C LEU A 25 7.97 -5.36 7.36
N THR A 26 8.82 -6.10 8.08
CA THR A 26 10.15 -6.52 7.62
C THR A 26 10.12 -7.50 6.46
N ASN A 27 9.02 -8.23 6.30
CA ASN A 27 8.85 -9.23 5.23
C ASN A 27 8.10 -8.65 4.03
N ILE A 28 7.75 -7.36 4.07
CA ILE A 28 7.00 -6.68 3.02
C ILE A 28 7.95 -5.90 2.11
N THR A 29 7.88 -6.16 0.81
CA THR A 29 8.67 -5.42 -0.19
C THR A 29 8.09 -4.03 -0.44
N GLY A 30 6.77 -3.93 -0.40
CA GLY A 30 6.03 -2.68 -0.54
C GLY A 30 4.54 -2.91 -0.47
N PHE A 31 3.78 -1.84 -0.63
CA PHE A 31 2.33 -1.83 -0.56
C PHE A 31 1.77 -1.22 -1.83
N ILE A 32 0.65 -1.77 -2.29
CA ILE A 32 -0.15 -1.18 -3.36
C ILE A 32 -1.52 -0.86 -2.77
N MET A 33 -1.93 0.40 -2.86
CA MET A 33 -3.21 0.85 -2.30
C MET A 33 -4.12 1.33 -3.42
N ASN A 34 -5.40 0.95 -3.34
CA ASN A 34 -6.45 1.48 -4.19
C ASN A 34 -7.19 2.57 -3.42
N LEU A 35 -6.99 3.84 -3.78
CA LEU A 35 -7.57 4.98 -3.05
C LEU A 35 -8.56 5.76 -3.93
N PRO A 36 -9.65 6.28 -3.34
CA PRO A 36 -10.53 7.20 -4.05
C PRO A 36 -9.79 8.52 -4.33
N SER A 37 -9.77 8.93 -5.59
CA SER A 37 -9.05 10.12 -6.05
C SER A 37 -9.93 10.96 -6.96
N SER A 38 -9.86 12.30 -6.81
CA SER A 38 -10.59 13.22 -7.67
C SER A 38 -10.06 13.17 -9.10
N LEU A 39 -10.96 13.38 -10.04
CA LEU A 39 -10.65 13.53 -11.45
C LEU A 39 -10.33 15.01 -11.74
N CYS A 40 -9.08 15.31 -12.07
CA CYS A 40 -8.66 16.63 -12.53
C CYS A 40 -8.71 16.67 -14.07
N TRP A 41 -9.49 17.59 -14.64
CA TRP A 41 -9.48 17.91 -16.07
C TRP A 41 -9.00 19.36 -16.22
N GLY A 42 -7.69 19.53 -16.42
CA GLY A 42 -7.08 20.86 -16.40
C GLY A 42 -7.32 21.56 -15.05
N PRO A 43 -7.79 22.83 -15.03
CA PRO A 43 -8.04 23.56 -13.79
C PRO A 43 -9.32 23.11 -13.06
N LEU A 44 -10.15 22.26 -13.67
CA LEU A 44 -11.43 21.85 -13.09
C LEU A 44 -11.27 20.54 -12.29
N ASN A 45 -11.63 20.61 -11.01
CA ASN A 45 -11.80 19.44 -10.16
C ASN A 45 -13.26 18.97 -10.25
N LEU A 46 -13.50 17.84 -10.91
CA LEU A 46 -14.84 17.27 -10.99
C LEU A 46 -15.14 16.47 -9.71
N PRO A 47 -16.40 16.50 -9.22
CA PRO A 47 -16.80 15.78 -8.01
C PRO A 47 -16.85 14.24 -8.18
N LEU A 48 -16.45 13.72 -9.35
CA LEU A 48 -16.32 12.28 -9.59
C LEU A 48 -15.04 11.75 -8.94
N LYS A 49 -15.20 10.85 -7.96
CA LYS A 49 -14.10 10.09 -7.36
C LYS A 49 -13.90 8.81 -8.16
N ARG A 50 -12.71 8.63 -8.73
CA ARG A 50 -12.29 7.37 -9.35
C ARG A 50 -11.28 6.66 -8.45
N GLN A 51 -11.21 5.35 -8.59
CA GLN A 51 -10.16 4.58 -7.94
C GLN A 51 -8.80 4.86 -8.59
N HIS A 52 -7.77 4.94 -7.76
CA HIS A 52 -6.41 5.26 -8.15
C HIS A 52 -5.42 4.41 -7.36
N TRP A 53 -4.51 3.76 -8.08
CA TRP A 53 -3.50 2.91 -7.49
C TRP A 53 -2.27 3.74 -7.12
N ILE A 54 -1.87 3.65 -5.86
CA ILE A 54 -0.61 4.22 -5.37
C ILE A 54 0.30 3.13 -4.84
N CYS A 55 1.60 3.39 -4.84
CA CYS A 55 2.59 2.50 -4.23
C CYS A 55 3.16 3.16 -2.97
N VAL A 56 3.41 2.37 -1.94
CA VAL A 56 4.18 2.78 -0.75
C VAL A 56 5.34 1.83 -0.58
N ARG A 57 6.55 2.36 -0.36
CA ARG A 57 7.77 1.52 -0.26
C ARG A 57 8.80 2.12 0.66
N GLU A 58 9.55 1.25 1.35
CA GLU A 58 10.74 1.62 2.10
C GLU A 58 11.94 1.85 1.17
N VAL A 59 12.59 2.99 1.32
CA VAL A 59 13.85 3.34 0.64
C VAL A 59 14.76 4.00 1.67
N GLY A 60 15.93 3.42 1.92
CA GLY A 60 16.89 4.00 2.87
C GLY A 60 16.38 4.14 4.31
N GLY A 61 15.56 3.20 4.79
CA GLY A 61 15.05 3.19 6.17
C GLY A 61 13.79 4.04 6.41
N ALA A 62 13.25 4.70 5.38
CA ALA A 62 12.02 5.47 5.45
C ALA A 62 11.01 5.01 4.39
N TYR A 63 9.72 5.08 4.72
CA TYR A 63 8.63 4.81 3.79
C TYR A 63 8.24 6.08 3.05
N TYR A 64 7.93 5.89 1.77
CA TYR A 64 7.50 6.97 0.88
C TYR A 64 6.19 6.59 0.19
N ASN A 65 5.32 7.58 0.03
CA ASN A 65 4.20 7.55 -0.88
C ASN A 65 4.72 7.87 -2.29
N LEU A 66 4.56 6.92 -3.19
CA LEU A 66 5.01 6.95 -4.59
C LEU A 66 3.81 7.10 -5.54
N ASP A 67 2.76 7.79 -5.11
CA ASP A 67 1.64 8.17 -5.98
C ASP A 67 2.17 8.93 -7.21
N SER A 68 1.84 8.40 -8.40
CA SER A 68 2.23 8.97 -9.69
C SER A 68 1.66 10.36 -9.98
N LYS A 69 0.69 10.83 -9.18
CA LYS A 69 0.17 12.21 -9.24
C LYS A 69 1.01 13.22 -8.47
N LEU A 70 1.90 12.77 -7.58
CA LEU A 70 2.78 13.65 -6.85
C LEU A 70 3.93 14.11 -7.74
N LYS A 71 4.39 15.35 -7.53
CA LYS A 71 5.57 15.89 -8.23
C LYS A 71 6.87 15.20 -7.79
N MET A 72 6.89 14.66 -6.58
CA MET A 72 8.02 13.96 -5.98
C MET A 72 7.52 12.96 -4.93
N PRO A 73 8.31 11.92 -4.58
CA PRO A 73 7.98 11.02 -3.48
C PRO A 73 7.71 11.78 -2.19
N GLU A 74 6.56 11.51 -1.57
CA GLU A 74 6.20 12.12 -0.29
C GLU A 74 6.71 11.23 0.85
N TRP A 75 7.47 11.82 1.77
CA TRP A 75 8.01 11.12 2.92
C TRP A 75 6.91 10.84 3.94
N ILE A 76 6.71 9.56 4.28
CA ILE A 76 5.76 9.14 5.30
C ILE A 76 6.46 9.05 6.66
N GLY A 77 7.66 8.47 6.70
CA GLY A 77 8.44 8.27 7.92
C GLY A 77 8.81 6.80 8.18
N GLY A 78 8.97 6.44 9.45
CA GLY A 78 9.36 5.09 9.84
C GLY A 78 8.17 4.12 9.91
N LYS A 79 8.40 2.96 10.55
CA LYS A 79 7.38 1.91 10.70
C LYS A 79 6.13 2.38 11.45
N SER A 80 6.29 3.24 12.47
CA SER A 80 5.17 3.78 13.25
C SER A 80 4.30 4.72 12.42
N GLU A 81 4.93 5.60 11.65
CA GLU A 81 4.29 6.57 10.77
C GLU A 81 3.58 5.85 9.62
N LEU A 82 4.21 4.83 9.04
CA LEU A 82 3.57 3.96 8.06
C LEU A 82 2.30 3.31 8.62
N ARG A 83 2.36 2.74 9.83
CA ARG A 83 1.18 2.12 10.46
C ARG A 83 0.04 3.14 10.61
N LYS A 84 0.35 4.36 11.05
CA LYS A 84 -0.65 5.45 11.13
C LYS A 84 -1.23 5.80 9.76
N PHE A 85 -0.37 5.90 8.73
CA PHE A 85 -0.75 6.17 7.35
C PHE A 85 -1.72 5.10 6.81
N LEU A 86 -1.38 3.81 6.96
CA LEU A 86 -2.23 2.71 6.53
C LEU A 86 -3.56 2.69 7.29
N LYS A 87 -3.54 2.84 8.63
CA LYS A 87 -4.76 2.92 9.46
C LYS A 87 -5.66 4.07 9.01
N HIS A 88 -5.08 5.24 8.67
CA HIS A 88 -5.83 6.40 8.22
C HIS A 88 -6.60 6.09 6.92
N HIS A 89 -5.92 5.56 5.90
CA HIS A 89 -6.55 5.29 4.61
C HIS A 89 -7.55 4.11 4.66
N LEU A 90 -7.24 3.04 5.39
CA LEU A 90 -8.10 1.86 5.48
C LEU A 90 -9.41 2.10 6.24
N ARG A 91 -9.53 3.19 7.02
CA ARG A 91 -10.81 3.62 7.62
C ARG A 91 -11.85 3.98 6.54
N GLY A 92 -11.41 4.37 5.34
CA GLY A 92 -12.30 4.67 4.22
C GLY A 92 -12.90 3.40 3.60
N LYS A 93 -14.22 3.39 3.37
CA LYS A 93 -14.93 2.23 2.77
C LYS A 93 -14.34 1.78 1.43
N ASN A 94 -13.77 2.70 0.67
CA ASN A 94 -13.30 2.46 -0.70
C ASN A 94 -11.77 2.38 -0.83
N CYS A 95 -11.06 2.05 0.25
CA CYS A 95 -9.59 1.91 0.23
C CYS A 95 -9.18 0.43 0.26
N GLU A 96 -8.52 -0.11 -0.76
CA GLU A 96 -7.98 -1.48 -0.75
C GLU A 96 -6.47 -1.48 -0.54
N LEU A 97 -5.94 -2.56 0.05
CA LEU A 97 -4.52 -2.71 0.32
C LEU A 97 -4.05 -4.10 -0.13
N LEU A 98 -3.01 -4.11 -0.94
CA LEU A 98 -2.24 -5.29 -1.30
C LEU A 98 -0.86 -5.20 -0.66
N LEU A 99 -0.41 -6.27 -0.04
CA LEU A 99 0.95 -6.43 0.45
C LEU A 99 1.78 -7.09 -0.66
N VAL A 100 2.84 -6.45 -1.12
CA VAL A 100 3.77 -7.05 -2.08
C VAL A 100 4.88 -7.74 -1.32
N VAL A 101 4.99 -9.05 -1.49
CA VAL A 101 5.90 -9.92 -0.74
C VAL A 101 6.61 -10.89 -1.68
N PRO A 102 7.82 -11.36 -1.37
CA PRO A 102 8.43 -12.49 -2.09
C PRO A 102 7.52 -13.73 -2.06
N GLU A 103 7.56 -14.55 -3.10
CA GLU A 103 6.77 -15.80 -3.17
C GLU A 103 6.96 -16.69 -1.94
N GLU A 104 8.18 -16.80 -1.43
CA GLU A 104 8.49 -17.56 -0.21
C GLU A 104 7.80 -17.00 1.05
N VAL A 105 7.67 -15.68 1.16
CA VAL A 105 7.00 -15.05 2.31
C VAL A 105 5.50 -15.35 2.26
N GLU A 106 4.91 -15.38 1.06
CA GLU A 106 3.51 -15.79 0.92
C GLU A 106 3.31 -17.28 1.19
N ALA A 107 4.18 -18.15 0.68
CA ALA A 107 4.10 -19.59 0.90
C ALA A 107 4.12 -19.96 2.39
N HIS A 108 4.90 -19.25 3.20
CA HIS A 108 4.99 -19.44 4.65
C HIS A 108 4.03 -18.55 5.44
N GLN A 109 3.25 -17.69 4.79
CA GLN A 109 2.39 -16.68 5.40
C GLN A 109 3.13 -15.77 6.40
N SER A 110 4.44 -15.60 6.25
CA SER A 110 5.30 -14.89 7.22
C SER A 110 5.17 -13.36 7.13
N TRP A 111 4.33 -12.84 6.22
CA TRP A 111 3.87 -11.46 6.22
C TRP A 111 2.92 -11.15 7.38
N ARG A 112 2.42 -12.18 8.07
CA ARG A 112 1.62 -12.11 9.28
C ARG A 112 2.51 -12.07 10.51
N ALA A 113 2.26 -11.13 11.43
CA ALA A 113 2.95 -11.05 12.72
C ALA A 113 2.18 -11.78 13.85
N ASP A 114 0.98 -12.28 13.56
CA ASP A 114 0.07 -12.92 14.51
C ASP A 114 0.07 -14.46 14.45
N VAL A 115 1.10 -15.05 13.85
CA VAL A 115 1.27 -16.50 13.68
C VAL A 115 2.55 -16.96 14.37
#